data_AF-A0A8H3ZJ70-F1
#
_entry.id   AF-A0A8H3ZJ70-F1
#
_cell.length_a   1.000
_cell.length_b   1.000
_cell.length_c   1.000
_cell.angle_alpha   90.00
_cell.angle_beta   90.00
_cell.angle_gamma   90.00
#
_symmetry.space_group_name_H-M   'P 1'
#
loop_
_entity.id
_entity.type
_entity.pdbx_description
1 polymer ?
#
loop_
_entity_poly.entity_id
_entity_poly.type
_entity_poly.pdbx_seq_one_letter_code
_entity_poly.pdbx_strand_id
1 'polypeptide(L)'
;MCRHQSAAVVDVNTNSDFKEVVTKHTEIDVTIDFERTMLTIRSILPVVASGIPENDVIFPPVQEPLELKTYKFKQEVPISNYLFAVASGNLAGEKIGSKRYVYCAPGDPDACKAEFKPDLQAIIKSAENLIFEYPWPLYNLVVLPKSFHLGGMENPVFNFYSATVVSGDRENIGVVAHEFAHSYSGNLVTNDAWEHFWLNEGWTVYIERCILRDLRGEEAVQLEAIVGWQDLLYNIEAYGGNESVFTSLVLEFQGKRPDDIMSKISYEKGYTFLCFLEQQVGREKWHKFVPHYFKTFFGKSVNSQQFKSCVLEFFSQDVHAAAALHTVDWETWYHKPGAPPKPIFDSSLYRDCIELCDKWKMLSSNESAFTPSSKDVEGWTVGQLLVFLDLLIESSSPIPKQFSHALGSQYGLLSSGNLEVVSRYLRVALRAGDESVLKQTEEVLSQTGRMKFVKPLFEGLLSVSEKLAVELFNRHRDFYHPTCLRLLRNVLEKHGLTVG
;
A
#
# COMPACT_ATOMS: atom_id res chain seq x y z
N MET A 1 -44.44 16.61 8.13
CA MET A 1 -43.52 16.76 9.27
C MET A 1 -42.31 15.86 9.04
N CYS A 2 -41.35 16.27 8.19
CA CYS A 2 -40.09 15.56 7.99
C CYS A 2 -39.15 15.92 9.14
N ARG A 3 -39.05 15.03 10.13
CA ARG A 3 -38.03 15.14 11.18
C ARG A 3 -36.67 14.91 10.54
N HIS A 4 -35.81 15.91 10.65
CA HIS A 4 -34.38 15.79 10.42
C HIS A 4 -33.85 14.70 11.37
N GLN A 5 -33.38 13.58 10.84
CA GLN A 5 -32.50 12.69 11.58
C GLN A 5 -31.09 13.28 11.46
N SER A 6 -30.64 13.92 12.53
CA SER A 6 -29.24 14.16 12.79
C SER A 6 -28.57 12.80 12.98
N ALA A 7 -27.92 12.28 11.93
CA ALA A 7 -27.00 11.17 12.09
C ALA A 7 -25.81 11.69 12.91
N ALA A 8 -25.70 11.22 14.16
CA ALA A 8 -24.50 11.41 14.94
C ALA A 8 -23.35 10.71 14.21
N VAL A 9 -22.32 11.47 13.82
CA VAL A 9 -21.04 10.92 13.38
C VAL A 9 -20.43 10.26 14.62
N VAL A 10 -20.56 8.94 14.72
CA VAL A 10 -19.88 8.16 15.75
C VAL A 10 -18.44 8.01 15.28
N ASP A 11 -17.56 8.78 15.89
CA ASP A 11 -16.12 8.76 15.63
C ASP A 11 -15.48 7.57 16.35
N VAL A 12 -14.83 6.67 15.60
CA VAL A 12 -14.29 5.39 16.14
C VAL A 12 -12.81 5.15 15.83
N ASN A 13 -12.13 6.04 15.08
CA ASN A 13 -10.86 5.69 14.43
C ASN A 13 -9.63 6.54 14.83
N THR A 14 -9.57 7.16 16.03
CA THR A 14 -8.29 7.76 16.48
C THR A 14 -7.39 6.71 17.11
N ASN A 15 -6.36 6.30 16.36
CA ASN A 15 -5.11 5.81 16.94
C ASN A 15 -4.03 6.91 16.99
N SER A 16 -4.35 8.10 16.46
CA SER A 16 -3.48 9.28 16.42
C SER A 16 -3.78 10.19 17.61
N ASP A 17 -2.88 10.21 18.60
CA ASP A 17 -2.80 11.35 19.50
C ASP A 17 -2.28 12.53 18.67
N PHE A 18 -3.13 13.55 18.42
CA PHE A 18 -2.76 14.74 17.65
C PHE A 18 -1.51 15.47 18.21
N LYS A 19 -1.08 15.14 19.43
CA LYS A 19 0.17 15.60 20.04
C LYS A 19 1.45 15.10 19.33
N GLU A 20 1.39 14.05 18.52
CA GLU A 20 2.56 13.49 17.83
C GLU A 20 2.85 14.12 16.45
N VAL A 21 2.02 15.08 15.99
CA VAL A 21 2.09 15.65 14.61
C VAL A 21 3.18 16.72 14.44
N VAL A 22 3.96 17.03 15.48
CA VAL A 22 5.01 18.08 15.41
C VAL A 22 6.34 17.50 14.94
N THR A 23 6.75 17.82 13.71
CA THR A 23 8.15 17.67 13.30
C THR A 23 8.99 18.77 13.95
N LYS A 24 10.23 18.46 14.37
CA LYS A 24 11.16 19.37 15.09
C LYS A 24 11.48 20.71 14.39
N HIS A 25 10.99 20.96 13.17
CA HIS A 25 11.47 22.02 12.28
C HIS A 25 10.39 22.94 11.72
N THR A 26 9.12 22.75 12.09
CA THR A 26 8.03 23.64 11.67
C THR A 26 6.97 23.73 12.76
N GLU A 27 6.91 24.88 13.44
CA GLU A 27 5.74 25.22 14.25
C GLU A 27 4.58 25.53 13.29
N ILE A 28 3.56 24.67 13.31
CA ILE A 28 2.28 24.93 12.64
C ILE A 28 1.20 25.07 13.71
N ASP A 29 0.38 26.11 13.60
CA ASP A 29 -0.83 26.24 14.42
C ASP A 29 -1.99 25.65 13.65
N VAL A 30 -2.69 24.66 14.21
CA VAL A 30 -3.88 24.04 13.59
C VAL A 30 -5.11 24.34 14.43
N THR A 31 -6.18 24.81 13.78
CA THR A 31 -7.51 25.00 14.38
C THR A 31 -8.56 24.30 13.53
N ILE A 32 -9.42 23.49 14.16
CA ILE A 32 -10.52 22.77 13.50
C ILE A 32 -11.83 23.35 14.01
N ASP A 33 -12.64 23.88 13.11
CA ASP A 33 -14.02 24.29 13.37
C ASP A 33 -14.95 23.20 12.84
N PHE A 34 -15.46 22.36 13.73
CA PHE A 34 -16.35 21.24 13.38
C PHE A 34 -17.73 21.71 12.91
N GLU A 35 -18.22 22.86 13.37
CA GLU A 35 -19.52 23.39 12.95
C GLU A 35 -19.46 23.91 11.51
N ARG A 36 -18.34 24.53 11.13
CA ARG A 36 -18.11 25.07 9.79
C ARG A 36 -17.34 24.13 8.86
N THR A 37 -16.99 22.95 9.36
CA THR A 37 -16.16 21.95 8.67
C THR A 37 -14.90 22.56 8.07
N MET A 38 -14.21 23.38 8.85
CA MET A 38 -13.11 24.24 8.39
C MET A 38 -11.82 23.95 9.16
N LEU A 39 -10.73 23.76 8.43
CA LEU A 39 -9.37 23.65 8.93
C LEU A 39 -8.66 24.98 8.69
N THR A 40 -8.15 25.60 9.75
CA THR A 40 -7.32 26.81 9.66
C THR A 40 -5.92 26.49 10.15
N ILE A 41 -4.92 26.70 9.30
CA ILE A 41 -3.53 26.35 9.58
C ILE A 41 -2.66 27.59 9.39
N ARG A 42 -1.81 27.92 10.37
CA ARG A 42 -0.82 29.01 10.23
C ARG A 42 0.56 28.41 10.04
N SER A 43 1.27 28.84 9.01
CA SER A 43 2.62 28.38 8.70
C SER A 43 3.40 29.43 7.92
N ILE A 44 4.72 29.44 8.13
CA ILE A 44 5.67 30.23 7.34
C ILE A 44 6.02 29.56 5.99
N LEU A 45 5.58 28.31 5.80
CA LEU A 45 5.76 27.53 4.58
C LEU A 45 4.40 27.19 3.94
N PRO A 46 4.37 26.81 2.65
CA PRO A 46 3.20 26.21 2.01
C PRO A 46 2.60 25.06 2.81
N VAL A 47 1.27 24.97 2.82
CA VAL A 47 0.50 23.94 3.53
C VAL A 47 -0.47 23.27 2.57
N VAL A 48 -0.56 21.94 2.65
CA VAL A 48 -1.68 21.15 2.13
C VAL A 48 -2.33 20.39 3.29
N ALA A 49 -3.65 20.21 3.23
CA ALA A 49 -4.39 19.50 4.25
C ALA A 49 -5.63 18.82 3.66
N SER A 50 -6.19 17.84 4.37
CA SER A 50 -7.32 17.00 3.94
C SER A 50 -8.66 17.76 3.85
N GLY A 51 -8.77 18.70 2.91
CA GLY A 51 -9.95 19.51 2.62
C GLY A 51 -9.74 20.42 1.40
N ILE A 52 -10.81 21.02 0.87
CA ILE A 52 -10.76 21.92 -0.29
C ILE A 52 -10.17 23.27 0.12
N PRO A 53 -9.06 23.73 -0.49
CA PRO A 53 -8.46 25.02 -0.14
C PRO A 53 -9.39 26.19 -0.53
N GLU A 54 -9.49 27.21 0.33
CA GLU A 54 -10.19 28.47 0.00
C GLU A 54 -9.37 29.38 -0.95
N ASN A 55 -8.04 29.21 -0.96
CA ASN A 55 -7.11 29.98 -1.76
C ASN A 55 -6.59 29.18 -2.95
N ASP A 56 -5.77 29.82 -3.79
CA ASP A 56 -5.13 29.19 -4.94
C ASP A 56 -4.40 27.89 -4.56
N VAL A 57 -4.57 26.91 -5.45
CA VAL A 57 -4.15 25.52 -5.27
C VAL A 57 -2.65 25.35 -5.57
N ILE A 58 -2.03 26.26 -6.32
CA ILE A 58 -0.60 26.21 -6.67
C ILE A 58 0.17 27.24 -5.84
N PHE A 59 1.19 26.78 -5.13
CA PHE A 59 2.04 27.65 -4.33
C PHE A 59 3.08 28.38 -5.19
N PRO A 60 3.31 29.68 -4.98
CA PRO A 60 4.48 30.35 -5.55
C PRO A 60 5.76 29.80 -4.90
N PRO A 61 6.93 29.94 -5.56
CA PRO A 61 8.22 29.59 -4.95
C PRO A 61 8.38 30.26 -3.58
N VAL A 62 8.89 29.52 -2.60
CA VAL A 62 9.21 30.06 -1.28
C VAL A 62 10.34 31.08 -1.41
N GLN A 63 10.13 32.29 -0.89
CA GLN A 63 11.08 33.40 -0.93
C GLN A 63 11.40 33.86 0.49
N GLU A 64 12.63 34.28 0.72
CA GLU A 64 13.06 34.91 1.97
C GLU A 64 12.81 36.42 1.94
N PRO A 65 12.43 37.06 3.06
CA PRO A 65 12.21 36.44 4.38
C PRO A 65 10.89 35.64 4.43
N LEU A 66 10.88 34.53 5.17
CA LEU A 66 9.65 33.75 5.38
C LEU A 66 8.60 34.56 6.16
N GLU A 67 7.37 34.56 5.64
CA GLU A 67 6.22 35.25 6.25
C GLU A 67 5.18 34.26 6.76
N LEU A 68 4.66 34.51 7.96
CA LEU A 68 3.57 33.71 8.52
C LEU A 68 2.26 33.94 7.76
N LYS A 69 1.71 32.88 7.18
CA LYS A 69 0.47 32.90 6.39
C LYS A 69 -0.60 32.02 7.04
N THR A 70 -1.86 32.31 6.73
CA THR A 70 -3.02 31.51 7.14
C THR A 70 -3.58 30.78 5.94
N TYR A 71 -3.66 29.45 6.03
CA TYR A 71 -4.23 28.54 5.05
C TYR A 71 -5.56 28.00 5.59
N LYS A 72 -6.58 27.92 4.73
CA LYS A 72 -7.91 27.46 5.10
C LYS A 72 -8.39 26.37 4.15
N PHE A 73 -8.94 25.29 4.71
CA PHE A 73 -9.42 24.14 3.97
C PHE A 73 -10.80 23.72 4.47
N LYS A 74 -11.76 23.55 3.56
CA LYS A 74 -13.12 23.13 3.85
C LYS A 74 -13.32 21.64 3.54
N GLN A 75 -13.75 20.85 4.52
CA GLN A 75 -14.02 19.41 4.35
C GLN A 75 -15.52 19.15 4.49
N GLU A 76 -16.28 19.30 3.39
CA GLU A 76 -17.74 19.16 3.42
C GLU A 76 -18.22 17.71 3.43
N VAL A 77 -17.41 16.79 2.89
CA VAL A 77 -17.72 15.36 2.91
C VAL A 77 -17.32 14.84 4.30
N PRO A 78 -18.23 14.20 5.05
CA PRO A 78 -17.88 13.62 6.34
C PRO A 78 -16.77 12.57 6.18
N ILE A 79 -15.75 12.65 7.04
CA ILE A 79 -14.59 11.74 7.04
C ILE A 79 -14.33 11.24 8.46
N SER A 80 -13.76 10.04 8.58
CA SER A 80 -13.20 9.59 9.85
C SER A 80 -11.94 10.39 10.20
N ASN A 81 -11.68 10.56 11.49
CA ASN A 81 -10.55 11.34 12.00
C ASN A 81 -9.16 10.86 11.55
N TYR A 82 -8.96 9.57 11.29
CA TYR A 82 -7.69 9.01 10.79
C TYR A 82 -7.31 9.55 9.40
N LEU A 83 -8.29 10.09 8.65
CA LEU A 83 -8.10 10.70 7.34
C LEU A 83 -7.67 12.15 7.40
N PHE A 84 -7.73 12.78 8.58
CA PHE A 84 -7.17 14.11 8.78
C PHE A 84 -5.66 14.09 8.51
N ALA A 85 -5.22 14.98 7.63
CA ALA A 85 -3.80 15.15 7.35
C ALA A 85 -3.44 16.61 7.11
N VAL A 86 -2.17 16.93 7.41
CA VAL A 86 -1.53 18.20 7.12
C VAL A 86 -0.07 17.93 6.73
N ALA A 87 0.41 18.63 5.70
CA ALA A 87 1.82 18.71 5.38
C ALA A 87 2.19 20.18 5.14
N SER A 88 3.30 20.61 5.75
CA SER A 88 3.86 21.95 5.60
C SER A 88 5.32 21.85 5.18
N GLY A 89 5.70 22.54 4.12
CA GLY A 89 7.06 22.45 3.58
C GLY A 89 7.29 23.34 2.36
N ASN A 90 8.52 23.35 1.85
CA ASN A 90 8.82 23.99 0.56
C ASN A 90 8.26 23.14 -0.58
N LEU A 91 6.96 23.29 -0.84
CA LEU A 91 6.21 22.51 -1.81
C LEU A 91 6.07 23.29 -3.13
N ALA A 92 6.37 22.64 -4.24
CA ALA A 92 5.98 23.08 -5.57
C ALA A 92 4.74 22.31 -6.02
N GLY A 93 3.77 23.00 -6.61
CA GLY A 93 2.55 22.43 -7.17
C GLY A 93 2.51 22.55 -8.69
N GLU A 94 2.06 21.51 -9.38
CA GLU A 94 1.83 21.55 -10.82
C GLU A 94 0.46 20.96 -11.19
N LYS A 95 -0.22 21.58 -12.15
CA LYS A 95 -1.48 21.07 -12.70
C LYS A 95 -1.23 19.90 -13.65
N ILE A 96 -1.77 18.73 -13.32
CA ILE A 96 -1.66 17.51 -14.13
C ILE A 96 -2.98 17.11 -14.81
N GLY A 97 -4.10 17.74 -14.45
CA GLY A 97 -5.39 17.53 -15.09
C GLY A 97 -6.43 18.57 -14.69
N SER A 98 -7.67 18.39 -15.16
CA SER A 98 -8.80 19.18 -14.64
C SER A 98 -9.00 18.85 -13.17
N LYS A 99 -8.94 19.87 -12.29
CA LYS A 99 -9.11 19.72 -10.83
C LYS A 99 -8.13 18.72 -10.16
N ARG A 100 -6.94 18.56 -10.75
CA ARG A 100 -5.93 17.58 -10.32
C ARG A 100 -4.55 18.19 -10.36
N TYR A 101 -3.84 18.09 -9.25
CA TYR A 101 -2.54 18.71 -9.05
C TYR A 101 -1.58 17.71 -8.40
N VAL A 102 -0.30 17.84 -8.71
CA VAL A 102 0.78 17.14 -8.01
C VAL A 102 1.58 18.14 -7.19
N TYR A 103 1.95 17.76 -5.98
CA TYR A 103 2.79 18.52 -5.06
C TYR A 103 4.00 17.70 -4.67
N CYS A 104 5.17 18.32 -4.65
CA CYS A 104 6.44 17.67 -4.33
C CYS A 104 7.48 18.71 -3.90
N ALA A 105 8.72 18.27 -3.65
CA ALA A 105 9.82 19.20 -3.48
C ALA A 105 10.11 19.97 -4.79
N PRO A 106 10.67 21.19 -4.76
CA PRO A 106 10.72 22.06 -5.94
C PRO A 106 11.55 21.54 -7.13
N GLY A 107 12.43 20.56 -6.90
CA GLY A 107 13.25 19.92 -7.93
C GLY A 107 12.58 18.73 -8.64
N ASP A 108 11.45 18.25 -8.12
CA ASP A 108 10.82 17.01 -8.57
C ASP A 108 9.54 17.14 -9.45
N PRO A 109 8.96 18.33 -9.78
CA PRO A 109 7.67 18.40 -10.49
C PRO A 109 7.65 17.65 -11.82
N ASP A 110 8.69 17.80 -12.65
CA ASP A 110 8.75 17.14 -13.97
C ASP A 110 8.76 15.61 -13.85
N ALA A 111 9.53 15.07 -12.90
CA ALA A 111 9.58 13.64 -12.64
C ALA A 111 8.22 13.12 -12.13
N CYS A 112 7.62 13.81 -11.15
CA CYS A 112 6.32 13.42 -10.61
C CYS A 112 5.21 13.50 -11.67
N LYS A 113 5.22 14.52 -12.52
CA LYS A 113 4.28 14.65 -13.63
C LYS A 113 4.46 13.58 -14.68
N ALA A 114 5.71 13.26 -15.05
CA ALA A 114 6.00 12.18 -15.98
C ALA A 114 5.52 10.82 -15.44
N GLU A 115 5.61 10.62 -14.12
CA GLU A 115 5.12 9.42 -13.45
C GLU A 115 3.59 9.31 -13.48
N PHE A 116 2.89 10.33 -12.97
CA PHE A 116 1.47 10.19 -12.62
C PHE A 116 0.50 10.59 -13.74
N LYS A 117 0.84 11.65 -14.48
CA LYS A 117 -0.10 12.25 -15.44
C LYS A 117 -0.61 11.26 -16.52
N PRO A 118 0.23 10.38 -17.10
CA PRO A 118 -0.21 9.53 -18.21
C PRO A 118 -1.38 8.61 -17.89
N ASP A 119 -1.40 8.05 -16.68
CA ASP A 119 -2.34 6.98 -16.31
C ASP A 119 -3.50 7.48 -15.43
N LEU A 120 -3.37 8.67 -14.81
CA LEU A 120 -4.33 9.19 -13.84
C LEU A 120 -5.77 9.27 -14.37
N GLN A 121 -5.99 9.75 -15.59
CA GLN A 121 -7.35 9.85 -16.13
C GLN A 121 -7.97 8.47 -16.41
N ALA A 122 -7.15 7.48 -16.78
CA ALA A 122 -7.60 6.11 -17.00
C ALA A 122 -7.95 5.43 -15.67
N ILE A 123 -7.13 5.63 -14.63
CA ILE A 123 -7.41 5.18 -13.25
C ILE A 123 -8.79 5.67 -12.79
N ILE A 124 -9.01 6.99 -12.88
CA ILE A 124 -10.26 7.61 -12.46
C ILE A 124 -11.43 7.02 -13.22
N LYS A 125 -11.31 6.96 -14.56
CA LYS A 125 -12.41 6.51 -15.41
C LYS A 125 -12.76 5.05 -15.18
N SER A 126 -11.76 4.19 -14.95
CA SER A 126 -11.99 2.77 -14.64
C SER A 126 -12.79 2.61 -13.34
N ALA A 127 -12.38 3.26 -12.25
CA ALA A 127 -13.12 3.16 -10.99
C ALA A 127 -14.54 3.77 -11.09
N GLU A 128 -14.70 4.89 -11.82
CA GLU A 128 -16.02 5.48 -12.07
C GLU A 128 -16.96 4.55 -12.85
N ASN A 129 -16.42 3.78 -13.80
CA ASN A 129 -17.18 2.79 -14.55
C ASN A 129 -17.58 1.58 -13.70
N LEU A 130 -16.71 1.18 -12.75
CA LEU A 130 -16.98 0.08 -11.83
C LEU A 130 -17.99 0.45 -10.73
N ILE A 131 -17.92 1.68 -10.22
CA ILE A 131 -18.63 2.12 -9.02
C ILE A 131 -19.66 3.22 -9.37
N PHE A 132 -19.23 4.48 -9.37
CA PHE A 132 -20.01 5.65 -9.81
C PHE A 132 -19.07 6.86 -9.90
N GLU A 133 -19.59 8.02 -10.31
CA GLU A 133 -18.81 9.26 -10.45
C GLU A 133 -18.01 9.62 -9.18
N TYR A 134 -16.78 10.09 -9.37
CA TYR A 134 -15.88 10.43 -8.29
C TYR A 134 -16.51 11.46 -7.32
N PRO A 135 -16.68 11.12 -6.03
CA PRO A 135 -17.51 11.93 -5.14
C PRO A 135 -16.81 13.14 -4.54
N TRP A 136 -15.49 13.32 -4.77
CA TRP A 136 -14.71 14.41 -4.17
C TRP A 136 -14.43 15.53 -5.18
N PRO A 137 -14.43 16.81 -4.77
CA PRO A 137 -14.25 17.92 -5.71
C PRO A 137 -12.86 18.01 -6.38
N LEU A 138 -11.81 17.54 -5.72
CA LEU A 138 -10.43 17.53 -6.22
C LEU A 138 -9.78 16.18 -5.90
N TYR A 139 -8.80 15.81 -6.72
CA TYR A 139 -7.88 14.72 -6.42
C TYR A 139 -6.45 15.17 -6.65
N ASN A 140 -5.72 15.38 -5.57
CA ASN A 140 -4.34 15.84 -5.58
C ASN A 140 -3.40 14.74 -5.07
N LEU A 141 -2.20 14.71 -5.63
CA LEU A 141 -1.12 13.82 -5.23
C LEU A 141 -0.04 14.63 -4.54
N VAL A 142 0.40 14.20 -3.36
CA VAL A 142 1.46 14.86 -2.59
C VAL A 142 2.60 13.86 -2.38
N VAL A 143 3.70 14.06 -3.09
CA VAL A 143 4.92 13.26 -2.91
C VAL A 143 5.66 13.78 -1.70
N LEU A 144 5.68 12.96 -0.65
CA LEU A 144 6.32 13.28 0.61
C LEU A 144 7.83 13.01 0.58
N PRO A 145 8.58 13.57 1.56
CA PRO A 145 9.99 13.26 1.73
C PRO A 145 10.26 11.76 1.81
N LYS A 146 11.49 11.38 1.43
CA LYS A 146 11.96 9.98 1.39
C LYS A 146 11.79 9.23 2.71
N SER A 147 11.67 9.90 3.84
CA SER A 147 11.44 9.31 5.17
C SER A 147 10.01 8.80 5.40
N PHE A 148 9.05 9.15 4.53
CA PHE A 148 7.68 8.67 4.65
C PHE A 148 7.63 7.14 4.60
N HIS A 149 6.97 6.55 5.61
CA HIS A 149 7.13 5.14 5.94
C HIS A 149 6.13 4.21 5.27
N LEU A 150 5.06 4.78 4.67
CA LEU A 150 4.03 4.05 3.94
C LEU A 150 4.27 4.13 2.42
N GLY A 151 3.48 3.39 1.65
CA GLY A 151 3.45 3.54 0.18
C GLY A 151 2.66 4.78 -0.24
N GLY A 152 1.47 4.91 0.31
CA GLY A 152 0.66 6.11 0.29
C GLY A 152 -0.20 6.20 1.54
N MET A 153 -1.03 7.23 1.59
CA MET A 153 -2.10 7.41 2.57
C MET A 153 -3.23 8.15 1.86
N GLU A 154 -4.44 7.64 2.00
CA GLU A 154 -5.61 7.98 1.19
C GLU A 154 -6.27 9.32 1.57
N ASN A 155 -5.51 10.25 2.12
CA ASN A 155 -6.02 11.48 2.71
C ASN A 155 -6.92 12.23 1.70
N PRO A 156 -8.21 12.45 2.02
CA PRO A 156 -9.17 13.01 1.08
C PRO A 156 -8.69 14.34 0.52
N VAL A 157 -8.93 14.58 -0.77
CA VAL A 157 -8.47 15.75 -1.52
C VAL A 157 -6.95 15.73 -1.79
N PHE A 158 -6.09 15.40 -0.82
CA PHE A 158 -4.63 15.43 -0.93
C PHE A 158 -4.01 14.11 -0.50
N ASN A 159 -3.98 13.12 -1.40
CA ASN A 159 -3.41 11.81 -1.12
C ASN A 159 -1.89 11.91 -0.98
N PHE A 160 -1.34 11.32 0.06
CA PHE A 160 0.09 11.35 0.34
C PHE A 160 0.75 10.12 -0.28
N TYR A 161 1.93 10.31 -0.88
CA TYR A 161 2.68 9.26 -1.58
C TYR A 161 4.13 9.26 -1.12
N SER A 162 4.69 8.06 -1.00
CA SER A 162 6.14 7.89 -0.88
C SER A 162 6.85 8.40 -2.13
N ALA A 163 8.00 9.06 -1.96
CA ALA A 163 8.91 9.36 -3.06
C ALA A 163 9.31 8.11 -3.88
N THR A 164 9.23 6.91 -3.27
CA THR A 164 9.53 5.64 -3.96
C THR A 164 8.52 5.23 -5.03
N VAL A 165 7.34 5.87 -5.07
CA VAL A 165 6.36 5.64 -6.14
C VAL A 165 6.84 6.25 -7.46
N VAL A 166 7.66 7.29 -7.42
CA VAL A 166 8.27 7.91 -8.62
C VAL A 166 9.52 7.13 -9.01
N SER A 167 9.36 6.06 -9.79
CA SER A 167 10.45 5.19 -10.25
C SER A 167 10.99 5.57 -11.63
N GLY A 168 10.28 6.40 -12.39
CA GLY A 168 10.63 6.82 -13.75
C GLY A 168 10.20 5.83 -14.85
N ASP A 169 9.75 4.64 -14.47
CA ASP A 169 9.26 3.58 -15.37
C ASP A 169 7.73 3.45 -15.39
N ARG A 170 7.01 4.08 -14.44
CA ARG A 170 5.55 3.99 -14.25
C ARG A 170 5.04 2.61 -13.86
N GLU A 171 5.92 1.73 -13.39
CA GLU A 171 5.55 0.39 -12.94
C GLU A 171 4.95 0.42 -11.51
N ASN A 172 5.18 1.50 -10.76
CA ASN A 172 4.64 1.66 -9.40
C ASN A 172 3.26 2.34 -9.35
N ILE A 173 2.61 2.53 -10.51
CA ILE A 173 1.31 3.23 -10.61
C ILE A 173 0.16 2.49 -9.90
N GLY A 174 0.34 1.20 -9.57
CA GLY A 174 -0.60 0.45 -8.73
C GLY A 174 -0.87 1.13 -7.38
N VAL A 175 0.14 1.76 -6.78
CA VAL A 175 -0.04 2.54 -5.54
C VAL A 175 -1.00 3.73 -5.77
N VAL A 176 -0.92 4.40 -6.91
CA VAL A 176 -1.86 5.51 -7.24
C VAL A 176 -3.27 4.98 -7.46
N ALA A 177 -3.42 3.83 -8.11
CA ALA A 177 -4.72 3.17 -8.26
C ALA A 177 -5.31 2.76 -6.90
N HIS A 178 -4.47 2.29 -5.97
CA HIS A 178 -4.84 1.93 -4.60
C HIS A 178 -5.36 3.14 -3.82
N GLU A 179 -4.57 4.20 -3.69
CA GLU A 179 -4.99 5.41 -2.97
C GLU A 179 -6.21 6.08 -3.64
N PHE A 180 -6.33 6.00 -4.98
CA PHE A 180 -7.54 6.44 -5.66
C PHE A 180 -8.76 5.60 -5.27
N ALA A 181 -8.64 4.27 -5.24
CA ALA A 181 -9.73 3.37 -4.88
C ALA A 181 -10.26 3.63 -3.45
N HIS A 182 -9.38 4.01 -2.52
CA HIS A 182 -9.78 4.41 -1.17
C HIS A 182 -10.76 5.58 -1.11
N SER A 183 -10.83 6.40 -2.17
CA SER A 183 -11.86 7.44 -2.30
C SER A 183 -13.29 6.88 -2.24
N TYR A 184 -13.47 5.57 -2.43
CA TYR A 184 -14.70 4.83 -2.18
C TYR A 184 -14.56 3.92 -0.94
N SER A 185 -13.57 3.02 -0.90
CA SER A 185 -13.36 2.05 0.19
C SER A 185 -12.40 2.56 1.26
N GLY A 186 -12.94 3.04 2.38
CA GLY A 186 -12.19 3.68 3.46
C GLY A 186 -12.64 5.11 3.67
N ASN A 187 -12.63 5.94 2.63
CA ASN A 187 -13.01 7.35 2.76
C ASN A 187 -14.52 7.56 2.76
N LEU A 188 -15.23 6.87 1.87
CA LEU A 188 -16.67 7.04 1.70
C LEU A 188 -17.48 5.99 2.44
N VAL A 189 -17.01 4.74 2.39
CA VAL A 189 -17.51 3.63 3.19
C VAL A 189 -16.36 3.18 4.06
N THR A 190 -16.43 3.48 5.35
CA THR A 190 -15.34 3.25 6.29
C THR A 190 -15.62 2.01 7.13
N ASN A 191 -14.60 1.28 7.58
CA ASN A 191 -14.76 0.33 8.67
C ASN A 191 -15.26 1.05 9.95
N ASP A 192 -16.18 0.42 10.69
CA ASP A 192 -16.67 0.97 11.96
C ASP A 192 -15.74 0.70 13.15
N ALA A 193 -14.82 -0.27 13.02
CA ALA A 193 -13.74 -0.51 13.95
C ALA A 193 -12.52 -1.13 13.24
N TRP A 194 -11.34 -1.03 13.86
CA TRP A 194 -10.09 -1.56 13.28
C TRP A 194 -10.10 -3.08 13.11
N GLU A 195 -10.94 -3.81 13.83
CA GLU A 195 -11.17 -5.25 13.64
C GLU A 195 -11.67 -5.55 12.22
N HIS A 196 -12.43 -4.62 11.64
CA HIS A 196 -13.03 -4.72 10.31
C HIS A 196 -12.18 -4.04 9.23
N PHE A 197 -10.89 -3.79 9.47
CA PHE A 197 -10.00 -3.07 8.55
C PHE A 197 -9.91 -3.67 7.15
N TRP A 198 -10.14 -4.98 7.01
CA TRP A 198 -10.22 -5.63 5.70
C TRP A 198 -11.33 -5.06 4.79
N LEU A 199 -12.38 -4.42 5.34
CA LEU A 199 -13.41 -3.75 4.55
C LEU A 199 -12.88 -2.50 3.85
N ASN A 200 -11.86 -1.85 4.41
CA ASN A 200 -11.16 -0.79 3.69
C ASN A 200 -10.23 -1.46 2.69
N GLU A 201 -9.26 -2.24 3.19
CA GLU A 201 -8.12 -2.66 2.39
C GLU A 201 -8.42 -3.76 1.37
N GLY A 202 -9.22 -4.75 1.74
CA GLY A 202 -9.63 -5.81 0.81
C GLY A 202 -10.41 -5.25 -0.36
N TRP A 203 -11.36 -4.34 -0.10
CA TRP A 203 -12.10 -3.65 -1.15
C TRP A 203 -11.20 -2.74 -1.99
N THR A 204 -10.29 -2.00 -1.37
CA THR A 204 -9.34 -1.15 -2.11
C THR A 204 -8.47 -1.98 -3.04
N VAL A 205 -7.88 -3.08 -2.57
CA VAL A 205 -7.08 -3.98 -3.43
C VAL A 205 -7.93 -4.62 -4.54
N TYR A 206 -9.20 -4.93 -4.25
CA TYR A 206 -10.13 -5.42 -5.27
C TYR A 206 -10.36 -4.38 -6.38
N ILE A 207 -10.66 -3.14 -6.01
CA ILE A 207 -10.90 -2.04 -6.96
C ILE A 207 -9.61 -1.68 -7.70
N GLU A 208 -8.48 -1.59 -7.00
CA GLU A 208 -7.13 -1.39 -7.55
C GLU A 208 -6.85 -2.40 -8.66
N ARG A 209 -7.04 -3.69 -8.40
CA ARG A 209 -6.79 -4.75 -9.38
C ARG A 209 -7.80 -4.73 -10.52
N CYS A 210 -9.04 -4.29 -10.31
CA CYS A 210 -9.96 -4.01 -11.40
C CYS A 210 -9.48 -2.83 -12.28
N ILE A 211 -8.97 -1.77 -11.68
CA ILE A 211 -8.39 -0.63 -12.40
C ILE A 211 -7.18 -1.08 -13.21
N LEU A 212 -6.24 -1.79 -12.59
CA LEU A 212 -5.05 -2.30 -13.27
C LEU A 212 -5.42 -3.28 -14.39
N ARG A 213 -6.51 -4.04 -14.27
CA ARG A 213 -7.00 -4.93 -15.33
C ARG A 213 -7.39 -4.13 -16.58
N ASP A 214 -8.09 -3.02 -16.40
CA ASP A 214 -8.48 -2.14 -17.50
C ASP A 214 -7.27 -1.45 -18.16
N LEU A 215 -6.24 -1.13 -17.37
CA LEU A 215 -5.06 -0.39 -17.84
C LEU A 215 -3.97 -1.28 -18.45
N ARG A 216 -3.71 -2.45 -17.86
CA ARG A 216 -2.56 -3.31 -18.13
C ARG A 216 -2.93 -4.71 -18.62
N GLY A 217 -4.21 -5.08 -18.53
CA GLY A 217 -4.71 -6.39 -18.95
C GLY A 217 -4.64 -7.48 -17.87
N GLU A 218 -5.23 -8.64 -18.18
CA GLU A 218 -5.44 -9.72 -17.21
C GLU A 218 -4.14 -10.35 -16.70
N GLU A 219 -3.16 -10.60 -17.59
CA GLU A 219 -1.87 -11.22 -17.22
C GLU A 219 -1.10 -10.37 -16.19
N ALA A 220 -1.09 -9.04 -16.35
CA ALA A 220 -0.45 -8.14 -15.40
C ALA A 220 -1.11 -8.23 -14.01
N VAL A 221 -2.45 -8.25 -13.96
CA VAL A 221 -3.19 -8.37 -12.70
C VAL A 221 -3.02 -9.74 -12.05
N GLN A 222 -2.86 -10.81 -12.85
CA GLN A 222 -2.54 -12.12 -12.28
C GLN A 222 -1.16 -12.11 -11.60
N LEU A 223 -0.15 -11.51 -12.22
CA LEU A 223 1.18 -11.36 -11.59
C LEU A 223 1.10 -10.53 -10.30
N GLU A 224 0.36 -9.41 -10.29
CA GLU A 224 0.12 -8.62 -9.09
C GLU A 224 -0.61 -9.41 -7.99
N ALA A 225 -1.58 -10.24 -8.36
CA ALA A 225 -2.28 -11.11 -7.41
C ALA A 225 -1.38 -12.23 -6.86
N ILE A 226 -0.41 -12.70 -7.65
CA ILE A 226 0.61 -13.66 -7.21
C ILE A 226 1.56 -12.98 -6.21
N VAL A 227 2.08 -11.79 -6.52
CA VAL A 227 2.91 -11.00 -5.59
C VAL A 227 2.15 -10.73 -4.29
N GLY A 228 0.88 -10.34 -4.39
CA GLY A 228 0.00 -10.16 -3.23
C GLY A 228 -0.19 -11.43 -2.41
N TRP A 229 -0.35 -12.58 -3.06
CA TRP A 229 -0.43 -13.87 -2.38
C TRP A 229 0.87 -14.22 -1.63
N GLN A 230 2.02 -13.92 -2.22
CA GLN A 230 3.33 -14.10 -1.59
C GLN A 230 3.50 -13.18 -0.37
N ASP A 231 3.12 -11.90 -0.51
CA ASP A 231 3.08 -10.95 0.59
C ASP A 231 2.14 -11.40 1.73
N LEU A 232 0.99 -12.01 1.41
CA LEU A 232 0.09 -12.60 2.40
C LEU A 232 0.78 -13.71 3.19
N LEU A 233 1.43 -14.66 2.52
CA LEU A 233 2.09 -15.78 3.18
C LEU A 233 3.26 -15.32 4.06
N TYR A 234 4.08 -14.39 3.56
CA TYR A 234 5.16 -13.78 4.35
C TYR A 234 4.62 -13.10 5.61
N ASN A 235 3.51 -12.37 5.52
CA ASN A 235 2.91 -11.71 6.68
C ASN A 235 2.23 -12.72 7.63
N ILE A 236 1.61 -13.79 7.14
CA ILE A 236 1.09 -14.85 8.03
C ILE A 236 2.22 -15.42 8.88
N GLU A 237 3.37 -15.74 8.28
CA GLU A 237 4.53 -16.24 9.02
C GLU A 237 5.07 -15.19 10.01
N ALA A 238 5.27 -13.95 9.57
CA ALA A 238 5.80 -12.87 10.40
C ALA A 238 4.91 -12.53 11.62
N TYR A 239 3.63 -12.89 11.57
CA TYR A 239 2.64 -12.66 12.62
C TYR A 239 2.25 -13.92 13.39
N GLY A 240 3.06 -14.98 13.32
CA GLY A 240 2.93 -16.17 14.18
C GLY A 240 2.34 -17.40 13.49
N GLY A 241 2.28 -17.42 12.16
CA GLY A 241 1.87 -18.55 11.36
C GLY A 241 0.37 -18.82 11.35
N ASN A 242 -0.02 -19.99 10.83
CA ASN A 242 -1.41 -20.33 10.52
C ASN A 242 -2.36 -20.47 11.72
N GLU A 243 -1.84 -20.51 12.94
CA GLU A 243 -2.64 -20.66 14.16
C GLU A 243 -2.75 -19.34 14.96
N SER A 244 -2.09 -18.27 14.51
CA SER A 244 -2.07 -16.99 15.20
C SER A 244 -3.31 -16.17 14.90
N VAL A 245 -4.03 -15.73 15.94
CA VAL A 245 -5.24 -14.90 15.79
C VAL A 245 -4.98 -13.57 15.07
N PHE A 246 -3.73 -13.11 15.02
CA PHE A 246 -3.33 -11.91 14.26
C PHE A 246 -3.41 -12.11 12.74
N THR A 247 -3.72 -13.33 12.29
CA THR A 247 -3.83 -13.71 10.87
C THR A 247 -5.28 -13.97 10.42
N SER A 248 -6.25 -13.72 11.30
CA SER A 248 -7.68 -13.73 10.96
C SER A 248 -8.04 -12.54 10.06
N LEU A 249 -9.12 -12.67 9.27
CA LEU A 249 -9.56 -11.60 8.38
C LEU A 249 -10.21 -10.45 9.17
N VAL A 250 -11.07 -10.81 10.13
CA VAL A 250 -11.51 -9.91 11.20
C VAL A 250 -10.47 -9.98 12.29
N LEU A 251 -9.77 -8.87 12.52
CA LEU A 251 -8.58 -8.84 13.38
C LEU A 251 -8.97 -8.99 14.86
N GLU A 252 -8.07 -9.61 15.61
CA GLU A 252 -8.10 -9.64 17.07
C GLU A 252 -6.85 -8.95 17.63
N PHE A 253 -7.03 -7.90 18.42
CA PHE A 253 -5.88 -7.08 18.85
C PHE A 253 -5.13 -7.62 20.08
N GLN A 254 -5.78 -8.44 20.92
CA GLN A 254 -5.22 -8.96 22.18
C GLN A 254 -4.46 -7.91 23.03
N GLY A 255 -4.98 -6.67 23.08
CA GLY A 255 -4.37 -5.56 23.81
C GLY A 255 -3.16 -4.91 23.14
N LYS A 256 -2.76 -5.33 21.93
CA LYS A 256 -1.76 -4.63 21.11
C LYS A 256 -2.37 -3.44 20.38
N ARG A 257 -1.53 -2.53 19.92
CA ARG A 257 -1.97 -1.39 19.09
C ARG A 257 -2.40 -1.88 17.71
N PRO A 258 -3.37 -1.22 17.07
CA PRO A 258 -3.70 -1.50 15.67
C PRO A 258 -2.48 -1.56 14.74
N ASP A 259 -1.58 -0.58 14.81
CA ASP A 259 -0.34 -0.52 14.02
C ASP A 259 0.62 -1.71 14.22
N ASP A 260 0.46 -2.47 15.32
CA ASP A 260 1.30 -3.65 15.60
C ASP A 260 0.75 -4.93 14.97
N ILE A 261 -0.48 -4.91 14.45
CA ILE A 261 -1.21 -6.08 13.92
C ILE A 261 -1.66 -5.86 12.48
N MET A 262 -2.15 -4.66 12.16
CA MET A 262 -2.54 -4.28 10.80
C MET A 262 -1.34 -4.48 9.86
N SER A 263 -1.55 -5.31 8.86
CA SER A 263 -0.51 -5.81 7.96
C SER A 263 -1.13 -6.16 6.62
N LYS A 264 -0.32 -6.64 5.66
CA LYS A 264 -0.80 -7.09 4.34
C LYS A 264 -1.79 -8.26 4.40
N ILE A 265 -2.02 -8.87 5.57
CA ILE A 265 -3.07 -9.85 5.76
C ILE A 265 -4.46 -9.26 5.45
N SER A 266 -4.82 -8.09 5.99
CA SER A 266 -6.14 -7.48 5.76
C SER A 266 -6.38 -7.10 4.30
N TYR A 267 -5.31 -6.75 3.58
CA TYR A 267 -5.30 -6.40 2.17
C TYR A 267 -5.57 -7.65 1.32
N GLU A 268 -4.70 -8.65 1.45
CA GLU A 268 -4.64 -9.76 0.49
C GLU A 268 -5.60 -10.90 0.84
N LYS A 269 -5.83 -11.16 2.13
CA LYS A 269 -6.89 -12.09 2.57
C LYS A 269 -8.27 -11.50 2.29
N GLY A 270 -8.42 -10.18 2.45
CA GLY A 270 -9.64 -9.45 2.10
C GLY A 270 -9.93 -9.47 0.60
N TYR A 271 -8.94 -9.15 -0.23
CA TYR A 271 -9.04 -9.30 -1.69
C TYR A 271 -9.40 -10.74 -2.09
N THR A 272 -8.70 -11.73 -1.55
CA THR A 272 -8.94 -13.15 -1.86
C THR A 272 -10.37 -13.55 -1.51
N PHE A 273 -10.90 -13.06 -0.39
CA PHE A 273 -12.28 -13.30 0.02
C PHE A 273 -13.30 -12.66 -0.94
N LEU A 274 -13.07 -11.41 -1.36
CA LEU A 274 -13.95 -10.74 -2.33
C LEU A 274 -13.92 -11.44 -3.70
N CYS A 275 -12.76 -11.88 -4.18
CA CYS A 275 -12.65 -12.70 -5.39
C CYS A 275 -13.36 -14.05 -5.24
N PHE A 276 -13.29 -14.69 -4.07
CA PHE A 276 -14.04 -15.90 -3.79
C PHE A 276 -15.55 -15.66 -3.89
N LEU A 277 -16.07 -14.57 -3.31
CA LEU A 277 -17.48 -14.19 -3.42
C LEU A 277 -17.89 -13.88 -4.86
N GLU A 278 -17.04 -13.15 -5.62
CA GLU A 278 -17.22 -12.92 -7.05
C GLU A 278 -17.37 -14.23 -7.82
N GLN A 279 -16.53 -15.23 -7.53
CA GLN A 279 -16.60 -16.54 -8.18
C GLN A 279 -17.89 -17.30 -7.84
N GLN A 280 -18.41 -17.17 -6.61
CA GLN A 280 -19.67 -17.82 -6.22
C GLN A 280 -20.88 -17.32 -7.01
N VAL A 281 -20.94 -16.01 -7.27
CA VAL A 281 -22.11 -15.39 -7.93
C VAL A 281 -21.90 -15.12 -9.42
N GLY A 282 -20.65 -15.14 -9.88
CA GLY A 282 -20.23 -14.75 -11.22
C GLY A 282 -19.94 -13.26 -11.35
N ARG A 283 -18.85 -12.92 -12.06
CA ARG A 283 -18.33 -11.56 -12.21
C ARG A 283 -19.36 -10.52 -12.66
N GLU A 284 -20.19 -10.85 -13.64
CA GLU A 284 -21.20 -9.90 -14.16
C GLU A 284 -22.21 -9.47 -13.07
N LYS A 285 -22.64 -10.42 -12.23
CA LYS A 285 -23.58 -10.13 -11.13
C LYS A 285 -22.88 -9.42 -9.99
N TRP A 286 -21.66 -9.84 -9.66
CA TRP A 286 -20.83 -9.19 -8.65
C TRP A 286 -20.55 -7.73 -8.99
N HIS A 287 -20.22 -7.41 -10.24
CA HIS A 287 -20.00 -6.03 -10.68
C HIS A 287 -21.26 -5.15 -10.61
N LYS A 288 -22.48 -5.74 -10.53
CA LYS A 288 -23.71 -4.99 -10.23
C LYS A 288 -23.89 -4.76 -8.73
N PHE A 289 -23.32 -5.63 -7.89
CA PHE A 289 -23.33 -5.49 -6.43
C PHE A 289 -22.35 -4.40 -5.95
N VAL A 290 -21.15 -4.31 -6.54
CA VAL A 290 -20.13 -3.31 -6.16
C VAL A 290 -20.70 -1.88 -6.04
N PRO A 291 -21.36 -1.29 -7.06
CA PRO A 291 -21.93 0.04 -6.94
C PRO A 291 -23.11 0.11 -5.97
N HIS A 292 -23.84 -0.99 -5.76
CA HIS A 292 -24.91 -1.05 -4.76
C HIS A 292 -24.33 -0.94 -3.34
N TYR A 293 -23.28 -1.69 -3.02
CA TYR A 293 -22.60 -1.63 -1.72
C TYR A 293 -22.17 -0.19 -1.37
N PHE A 294 -21.42 0.46 -2.27
CA PHE A 294 -20.92 1.82 -2.03
C PHE A 294 -22.03 2.88 -1.96
N LYS A 295 -23.15 2.70 -2.66
CA LYS A 295 -24.32 3.59 -2.53
C LYS A 295 -25.09 3.37 -1.23
N THR A 296 -25.25 2.12 -0.80
CA THR A 296 -25.98 1.76 0.42
C THR A 296 -25.29 2.30 1.68
N PHE A 297 -23.96 2.27 1.69
CA PHE A 297 -23.15 2.70 2.83
C PHE A 297 -22.46 4.05 2.64
N PHE A 298 -22.84 4.84 1.63
CA PHE A 298 -22.28 6.17 1.38
C PHE A 298 -22.30 7.03 2.66
N GLY A 299 -21.12 7.49 3.09
CA GLY A 299 -20.95 8.33 4.27
C GLY A 299 -21.20 7.60 5.61
N LYS A 300 -21.11 6.27 5.63
CA LYS A 300 -21.33 5.44 6.83
C LYS A 300 -20.12 4.59 7.14
N SER A 301 -20.04 4.20 8.41
CA SER A 301 -19.15 3.15 8.86
C SER A 301 -19.83 1.78 8.85
N VAL A 302 -19.07 0.72 8.56
CA VAL A 302 -19.57 -0.64 8.28
C VAL A 302 -18.72 -1.70 8.99
N ASN A 303 -19.37 -2.69 9.62
CA ASN A 303 -18.72 -3.93 10.08
C ASN A 303 -18.94 -5.11 9.13
N SER A 304 -18.17 -6.18 9.36
CA SER A 304 -18.25 -7.44 8.59
C SER A 304 -19.65 -8.05 8.55
N GLN A 305 -20.47 -7.89 9.59
CA GLN A 305 -21.83 -8.45 9.62
C GLN A 305 -22.79 -7.65 8.74
N GLN A 306 -22.67 -6.32 8.73
CA GLN A 306 -23.44 -5.46 7.82
C GLN A 306 -23.06 -5.71 6.35
N PHE A 307 -21.77 -5.88 6.06
CA PHE A 307 -21.31 -6.30 4.73
C PHE A 307 -21.95 -7.63 4.31
N LYS A 308 -21.85 -8.67 5.15
CA LYS A 308 -22.47 -9.99 4.91
C LYS A 308 -23.97 -9.87 4.64
N SER A 309 -24.70 -9.15 5.49
CA SER A 309 -26.14 -8.93 5.30
C SER A 309 -26.44 -8.25 3.97
N CYS A 310 -25.67 -7.23 3.58
CA CYS A 310 -25.86 -6.52 2.31
C CYS A 310 -25.63 -7.44 1.10
N VAL A 311 -24.59 -8.28 1.12
CA VAL A 311 -24.35 -9.30 0.07
C VAL A 311 -25.54 -10.24 -0.04
N LEU A 312 -25.97 -10.84 1.07
CA LEU A 312 -27.06 -11.82 1.09
C LEU A 312 -28.40 -11.21 0.66
N GLU A 313 -28.70 -9.98 1.09
CA GLU A 313 -29.93 -9.27 0.73
C GLU A 313 -29.96 -8.94 -0.78
N PHE A 314 -28.86 -8.41 -1.32
CA PHE A 314 -28.76 -8.02 -2.73
C PHE A 314 -29.01 -9.22 -3.67
N PHE A 315 -28.46 -10.39 -3.32
CA PHE A 315 -28.59 -11.60 -4.13
C PHE A 315 -29.81 -12.47 -3.79
N SER A 316 -30.67 -12.07 -2.84
CA SER A 316 -31.78 -12.88 -2.33
C SER A 316 -32.80 -13.31 -3.39
N GLN A 317 -32.98 -12.51 -4.46
CA GLN A 317 -33.94 -12.79 -5.54
C GLN A 317 -33.32 -13.63 -6.68
N ASP A 318 -32.00 -13.84 -6.68
CA ASP A 318 -31.31 -14.68 -7.65
C ASP A 318 -31.11 -16.07 -7.05
N VAL A 319 -31.96 -17.02 -7.43
CA VAL A 319 -31.99 -18.38 -6.84
C VAL A 319 -30.63 -19.07 -6.88
N HIS A 320 -29.84 -18.88 -7.94
CA HIS A 320 -28.53 -19.50 -8.08
C HIS A 320 -27.47 -18.81 -7.21
N ALA A 321 -27.41 -17.47 -7.23
CA ALA A 321 -26.47 -16.72 -6.41
C ALA A 321 -26.78 -16.86 -4.92
N ALA A 322 -28.06 -16.81 -4.53
CA ALA A 322 -28.51 -17.04 -3.16
C ALA A 322 -28.11 -18.45 -2.68
N ALA A 323 -28.38 -19.48 -3.47
CA ALA A 323 -27.98 -20.85 -3.13
C ALA A 323 -26.46 -20.99 -2.95
N ALA A 324 -25.65 -20.39 -3.83
CA ALA A 324 -24.20 -20.40 -3.72
C ALA A 324 -23.70 -19.64 -2.47
N LEU A 325 -24.25 -18.47 -2.17
CA LEU A 325 -23.86 -17.68 -0.99
C LEU A 325 -24.28 -18.33 0.33
N HIS A 326 -25.34 -19.14 0.34
CA HIS A 326 -25.76 -19.90 1.52
C HIS A 326 -24.80 -21.04 1.88
N THR A 327 -23.93 -21.50 0.97
CA THR A 327 -22.92 -22.52 1.28
C THR A 327 -21.61 -21.92 1.80
N VAL A 328 -21.45 -20.60 1.74
CA VAL A 328 -20.25 -19.91 2.23
C VAL A 328 -20.15 -20.03 3.75
N ASP A 329 -19.05 -20.61 4.23
CA ASP A 329 -18.71 -20.61 5.65
C ASP A 329 -18.09 -19.28 6.06
N TRP A 330 -18.95 -18.29 6.33
CA TRP A 330 -18.56 -16.95 6.73
C TRP A 330 -17.73 -16.91 8.01
N GLU A 331 -18.02 -17.79 8.98
CA GLU A 331 -17.29 -17.83 10.26
C GLU A 331 -15.84 -18.25 10.03
N THR A 332 -15.62 -19.28 9.21
CA THR A 332 -14.27 -19.68 8.82
C THR A 332 -13.54 -18.56 8.08
N TRP A 333 -14.19 -17.89 7.12
CA TRP A 333 -13.54 -16.78 6.40
C TRP A 333 -13.17 -15.60 7.30
N TYR A 334 -14.04 -15.24 8.23
CA TYR A 334 -13.82 -14.10 9.12
C TYR A 334 -12.81 -14.40 10.22
N HIS A 335 -12.92 -15.55 10.87
CA HIS A 335 -12.29 -15.79 12.16
C HIS A 335 -11.23 -16.88 12.15
N LYS A 336 -11.14 -17.73 11.11
CA LYS A 336 -10.08 -18.74 11.06
C LYS A 336 -8.73 -18.09 10.76
N PRO A 337 -7.72 -18.30 11.62
CA PRO A 337 -6.34 -17.92 11.34
C PRO A 337 -5.76 -18.60 10.09
N GLY A 338 -4.65 -18.05 9.61
CA GLY A 338 -3.84 -18.62 8.54
C GLY A 338 -4.34 -18.33 7.14
N ALA A 339 -3.68 -18.96 6.17
CA ALA A 339 -3.95 -18.73 4.75
C ALA A 339 -5.31 -19.32 4.35
N PRO A 340 -6.12 -18.60 3.55
CA PRO A 340 -7.28 -19.20 2.90
C PRO A 340 -6.82 -20.23 1.85
N PRO A 341 -7.75 -20.98 1.21
CA PRO A 341 -7.40 -21.79 0.06
C PRO A 341 -6.68 -20.98 -1.02
N LYS A 342 -5.55 -21.50 -1.54
CA LYS A 342 -4.76 -20.82 -2.56
C LYS A 342 -5.59 -20.60 -3.83
N PRO A 343 -5.66 -19.36 -4.37
CA PRO A 343 -6.29 -19.11 -5.66
C PRO A 343 -5.60 -19.87 -6.80
N ILE A 344 -6.38 -20.15 -7.85
CA ILE A 344 -5.82 -20.69 -9.09
C ILE A 344 -5.30 -19.52 -9.91
N PHE A 345 -4.00 -19.51 -10.17
CA PHE A 345 -3.35 -18.55 -11.05
C PHE A 345 -3.07 -19.22 -12.41
N ASP A 346 -3.84 -18.87 -13.43
CA ASP A 346 -3.66 -19.34 -14.80
C ASP A 346 -3.05 -18.24 -15.66
N SER A 347 -1.74 -18.07 -15.50
CA SER A 347 -0.93 -17.08 -16.21
C SER A 347 0.21 -17.78 -16.93
N SER A 348 0.36 -17.47 -18.21
CA SER A 348 1.50 -17.94 -19.00
C SER A 348 2.82 -17.34 -18.49
N LEU A 349 2.80 -16.04 -18.17
CA LEU A 349 3.95 -15.31 -17.64
C LEU A 349 4.40 -15.87 -16.29
N TYR A 350 3.45 -16.32 -15.45
CA TYR A 350 3.78 -16.96 -14.17
C TYR A 350 4.49 -18.32 -14.37
N ARG A 351 4.07 -19.12 -15.36
CA ARG A 351 4.74 -20.40 -15.66
C ARG A 351 6.20 -20.18 -16.02
N ASP A 352 6.50 -19.17 -16.84
CA ASP A 352 7.89 -18.82 -17.18
C ASP A 352 8.72 -18.45 -15.94
N CYS A 353 8.12 -17.74 -14.98
CA CYS A 353 8.76 -17.40 -13.71
C CYS A 353 9.08 -18.64 -12.86
N ILE A 354 8.16 -19.60 -12.79
CA ILE A 354 8.37 -20.87 -12.07
C ILE A 354 9.49 -21.66 -12.74
N GLU A 355 9.44 -21.83 -14.06
CA GLU A 355 10.44 -22.59 -14.81
C GLU A 355 11.85 -22.02 -14.64
N LEU A 356 11.99 -20.68 -14.67
CA LEU A 356 13.28 -20.05 -14.40
C LEU A 356 13.71 -20.23 -12.94
N CYS A 357 12.80 -20.06 -11.99
CA CYS A 357 13.08 -20.30 -10.56
C CYS A 357 13.61 -21.73 -10.31
N ASP A 358 13.01 -22.73 -10.94
CA ASP A 358 13.44 -24.12 -10.80
C ASP A 358 14.83 -24.35 -11.41
N LYS A 359 15.15 -23.76 -12.57
CA LYS A 359 16.52 -23.77 -13.12
C LYS A 359 17.54 -23.14 -12.17
N TRP A 360 17.18 -22.04 -11.51
CA TRP A 360 18.04 -21.39 -10.52
C TRP A 360 18.26 -22.24 -9.27
N LYS A 361 17.23 -22.92 -8.76
CA LYS A 361 17.37 -23.88 -7.64
C LYS A 361 18.32 -25.02 -7.98
N MET A 362 18.30 -25.49 -9.23
CA MET A 362 19.18 -26.56 -9.70
C MET A 362 20.66 -26.17 -9.73
N LEU A 363 21.03 -24.88 -9.70
CA LEU A 363 22.44 -24.45 -9.63
C LEU A 363 23.17 -24.94 -8.36
N SER A 364 22.42 -25.35 -7.33
CA SER A 364 22.98 -26.00 -6.14
C SER A 364 23.41 -27.45 -6.39
N SER A 365 23.00 -28.07 -7.51
CA SER A 365 23.37 -29.42 -7.92
C SER A 365 24.63 -29.44 -8.76
N ASN A 366 25.51 -30.42 -8.49
CA ASN A 366 26.73 -30.67 -9.27
C ASN A 366 26.46 -31.10 -10.73
N GLU A 367 25.20 -31.42 -11.07
CA GLU A 367 24.78 -31.87 -12.41
C GLU A 367 24.11 -30.77 -13.23
N SER A 368 24.04 -29.53 -12.72
CA SER A 368 23.36 -28.44 -13.42
C SER A 368 24.09 -28.03 -14.70
N ALA A 369 23.39 -28.11 -15.84
CA ALA A 369 23.83 -27.56 -17.12
C ALA A 369 23.39 -26.09 -17.33
N PHE A 370 22.60 -25.53 -16.40
CA PHE A 370 22.07 -24.17 -16.54
C PHE A 370 23.16 -23.12 -16.28
N THR A 371 23.29 -22.16 -17.20
CA THR A 371 24.17 -21.01 -17.05
C THR A 371 23.34 -19.74 -17.23
N PRO A 372 23.16 -18.92 -16.18
CA PRO A 372 22.36 -17.69 -16.27
C PRO A 372 22.88 -16.73 -17.33
N SER A 373 21.97 -16.12 -18.11
CA SER A 373 22.30 -15.11 -19.11
C SER A 373 21.15 -14.12 -19.29
N SER A 374 21.44 -12.91 -19.76
CA SER A 374 20.39 -11.88 -19.98
C SER A 374 19.21 -12.32 -20.86
N LYS A 375 19.38 -13.36 -21.69
CA LYS A 375 18.32 -13.94 -22.52
C LYS A 375 17.21 -14.63 -21.72
N ASP A 376 17.49 -15.05 -20.48
CA ASP A 376 16.52 -15.78 -19.66
C ASP A 376 15.30 -14.91 -19.28
N VAL A 377 15.50 -13.59 -19.24
CA VAL A 377 14.49 -12.58 -18.87
C VAL A 377 14.26 -11.57 -19.99
N GLU A 378 14.68 -11.89 -21.22
CA GLU A 378 14.51 -11.01 -22.37
C GLU A 378 13.01 -10.80 -22.65
N GLY A 379 12.59 -9.53 -22.66
CA GLY A 379 11.18 -9.16 -22.86
C GLY A 379 10.29 -9.32 -21.64
N TRP A 380 10.84 -9.70 -20.47
CA TRP A 380 10.05 -9.80 -19.25
C TRP A 380 9.57 -8.44 -18.75
N THR A 381 8.37 -8.44 -18.19
CA THR A 381 7.81 -7.29 -17.47
C THR A 381 8.44 -7.16 -16.08
N VAL A 382 8.30 -5.98 -15.44
CA VAL A 382 8.70 -5.83 -14.03
C VAL A 382 7.91 -6.80 -13.15
N GLY A 383 6.60 -6.99 -13.38
CA GLY A 383 5.80 -7.98 -12.66
C GLY A 383 6.38 -9.40 -12.70
N GLN A 384 6.89 -9.86 -13.84
CA GLN A 384 7.56 -11.17 -13.94
C GLN A 384 8.85 -11.22 -13.13
N LEU A 385 9.65 -10.15 -13.17
CA LEU A 385 10.86 -10.06 -12.36
C LEU A 385 10.54 -10.10 -10.85
N LEU A 386 9.49 -9.38 -10.41
CA LEU A 386 9.07 -9.38 -9.00
C LEU A 386 8.64 -10.79 -8.57
N VAL A 387 7.76 -11.44 -9.32
CA VAL A 387 7.29 -12.81 -9.04
C VAL A 387 8.46 -13.79 -9.00
N PHE A 388 9.35 -13.76 -9.99
CA PHE A 388 10.52 -14.63 -10.03
C PHE A 388 11.44 -14.42 -8.82
N LEU A 389 11.73 -13.18 -8.44
CA LEU A 389 12.56 -12.89 -7.28
C LEU A 389 11.88 -13.31 -5.97
N ASP A 390 10.58 -13.09 -5.83
CA ASP A 390 9.82 -13.52 -4.66
C ASP A 390 9.81 -15.06 -4.55
N LEU A 391 9.67 -15.79 -5.67
CA LEU A 391 9.82 -17.25 -5.69
C LEU A 391 11.22 -17.71 -5.21
N LEU A 392 12.29 -16.98 -5.54
CA LEU A 392 13.64 -17.29 -5.03
C LEU A 392 13.80 -16.97 -3.54
N ILE A 393 13.17 -15.90 -3.05
CA ILE A 393 13.17 -15.53 -1.63
C ILE A 393 12.46 -16.60 -0.80
N GLU A 394 11.31 -17.09 -1.27
CA GLU A 394 10.46 -18.07 -0.61
C GLU A 394 10.95 -19.52 -0.74
N SER A 395 11.86 -19.78 -1.66
CA SER A 395 12.43 -21.12 -1.88
C SER A 395 13.05 -21.68 -0.59
N SER A 396 12.88 -22.96 -0.30
CA SER A 396 13.39 -23.58 0.96
C SER A 396 14.90 -23.43 1.16
N SER A 397 15.67 -23.39 0.07
CA SER A 397 17.12 -23.15 0.08
C SER A 397 17.46 -21.87 -0.69
N PRO A 398 18.49 -21.11 -0.26
CA PRO A 398 18.99 -19.98 -1.03
C PRO A 398 19.69 -20.45 -2.31
N ILE A 399 19.80 -19.56 -3.29
CA ILE A 399 20.68 -19.78 -4.43
C ILE A 399 22.15 -19.86 -3.96
N PRO A 400 23.06 -20.54 -4.69
CA PRO A 400 24.46 -20.56 -4.30
C PRO A 400 25.08 -19.16 -4.39
N LYS A 401 25.80 -18.74 -3.35
CA LYS A 401 26.43 -17.41 -3.21
C LYS A 401 27.21 -16.95 -4.45
N GLN A 402 27.92 -17.86 -5.12
CA GLN A 402 28.71 -17.51 -6.32
C GLN A 402 27.86 -17.00 -7.51
N PHE A 403 26.54 -17.25 -7.51
CA PHE A 403 25.62 -16.82 -8.56
C PHE A 403 24.80 -15.58 -8.20
N SER A 404 24.83 -15.08 -6.96
CA SER A 404 24.03 -13.90 -6.55
C SER A 404 24.43 -12.64 -7.33
N HIS A 405 25.71 -12.41 -7.57
CA HIS A 405 26.15 -11.29 -8.41
C HIS A 405 25.74 -11.49 -9.89
N ALA A 406 25.79 -12.72 -10.39
CA ALA A 406 25.34 -13.04 -11.75
C ALA A 406 23.83 -12.77 -11.91
N LEU A 407 23.01 -13.09 -10.91
CA LEU A 407 21.58 -12.78 -10.89
C LEU A 407 21.36 -11.27 -11.10
N GLY A 408 22.07 -10.45 -10.35
CA GLY A 408 21.92 -9.01 -10.40
C GLY A 408 22.42 -8.40 -11.72
N SER A 409 23.56 -8.86 -12.21
CA SER A 409 24.21 -8.32 -13.41
C SER A 409 23.60 -8.81 -14.72
N GLN A 410 23.28 -10.10 -14.83
CA GLN A 410 22.71 -10.67 -16.07
C GLN A 410 21.27 -10.21 -16.30
N TYR A 411 20.49 -10.01 -15.23
CA TYR A 411 19.07 -9.64 -15.34
C TYR A 411 18.82 -8.14 -15.13
N GLY A 412 19.88 -7.32 -15.12
CA GLY A 412 19.77 -5.85 -15.03
C GLY A 412 19.21 -5.32 -13.69
N LEU A 413 19.19 -6.15 -12.64
CA LEU A 413 18.59 -5.80 -11.35
C LEU A 413 19.45 -4.79 -10.58
N LEU A 414 20.79 -4.84 -10.76
CA LEU A 414 21.73 -3.93 -10.10
C LEU A 414 21.57 -2.47 -10.54
N SER A 415 21.18 -2.27 -11.79
CA SER A 415 21.05 -0.94 -12.42
C SER A 415 19.62 -0.40 -12.43
N SER A 416 18.66 -1.15 -11.86
CA SER A 416 17.26 -0.72 -11.84
C SER A 416 17.08 0.52 -10.95
N GLY A 417 16.34 1.51 -11.45
CA GLY A 417 15.88 2.64 -10.65
C GLY A 417 14.67 2.29 -9.76
N ASN A 418 14.07 1.13 -9.96
CA ASN A 418 12.87 0.70 -9.26
C ASN A 418 13.23 -0.08 -7.99
N LEU A 419 12.92 0.51 -6.83
CA LEU A 419 13.23 -0.09 -5.53
C LEU A 419 12.48 -1.40 -5.28
N GLU A 420 11.33 -1.67 -5.91
CA GLU A 420 10.65 -2.97 -5.81
C GLU A 420 11.53 -4.10 -6.36
N VAL A 421 12.25 -3.84 -7.46
CA VAL A 421 13.18 -4.79 -8.10
C VAL A 421 14.48 -4.88 -7.31
N VAL A 422 15.12 -3.75 -7.03
CA VAL A 422 16.43 -3.71 -6.33
C VAL A 422 16.32 -4.35 -4.95
N SER A 423 15.28 -4.02 -4.17
CA SER A 423 15.12 -4.57 -2.82
C SER A 423 14.93 -6.09 -2.81
N ARG A 424 14.18 -6.66 -3.76
CA ARG A 424 14.02 -8.12 -3.89
C ARG A 424 15.31 -8.80 -4.29
N TYR A 425 16.05 -8.23 -5.24
CA TYR A 425 17.38 -8.71 -5.59
C TYR A 425 18.29 -8.77 -4.35
N LEU A 426 18.36 -7.68 -3.59
CA LEU A 426 19.17 -7.61 -2.38
C LEU A 426 18.73 -8.65 -1.35
N ARG A 427 17.43 -8.87 -1.17
CA ARG A 427 16.90 -9.94 -0.29
C ARG A 427 17.37 -11.32 -0.73
N VAL A 428 17.34 -11.64 -2.03
CA VAL A 428 17.87 -12.92 -2.57
C VAL A 428 19.37 -13.05 -2.26
N ALA A 429 20.16 -12.00 -2.51
CA ALA A 429 21.61 -12.02 -2.31
C ALA A 429 22.01 -12.10 -0.83
N LEU A 430 21.36 -11.33 0.05
CA LEU A 430 21.56 -11.40 1.51
C LEU A 430 21.23 -12.78 2.05
N ARG A 431 20.13 -13.37 1.59
CA ARG A 431 19.74 -14.75 1.96
C ARG A 431 20.76 -15.80 1.48
N ALA A 432 21.46 -15.54 0.39
CA ALA A 432 22.59 -16.36 -0.08
C ALA A 432 23.90 -16.11 0.70
N GLY A 433 23.92 -15.19 1.67
CA GLY A 433 25.11 -14.83 2.43
C GLY A 433 26.13 -14.00 1.63
N ASP A 434 25.68 -13.29 0.60
CA ASP A 434 26.55 -12.46 -0.23
C ASP A 434 26.84 -11.11 0.44
N GLU A 435 28.07 -10.95 0.94
CA GLU A 435 28.51 -9.70 1.58
C GLU A 435 28.81 -8.59 0.55
N SER A 436 28.96 -8.91 -0.73
CA SER A 436 29.27 -7.90 -1.75
C SER A 436 28.13 -6.90 -1.97
N VAL A 437 26.90 -7.27 -1.60
CA VAL A 437 25.71 -6.41 -1.71
C VAL A 437 25.46 -5.52 -0.49
N LEU A 438 26.27 -5.61 0.57
CA LEU A 438 26.05 -4.85 1.81
C LEU A 438 26.08 -3.33 1.60
N LYS A 439 26.98 -2.84 0.73
CA LYS A 439 27.06 -1.42 0.39
C LYS A 439 25.79 -0.94 -0.33
N GLN A 440 25.33 -1.70 -1.32
CA GLN A 440 24.11 -1.37 -2.05
C GLN A 440 22.87 -1.46 -1.14
N THR A 441 22.87 -2.39 -0.18
CA THR A 441 21.83 -2.50 0.84
C THR A 441 21.76 -1.25 1.72
N GLU A 442 22.90 -0.76 2.20
CA GLU A 442 22.99 0.51 2.92
C GLU A 442 22.48 1.69 2.06
N GLU A 443 22.90 1.75 0.79
CA GLU A 443 22.46 2.80 -0.13
C GLU A 443 20.93 2.84 -0.24
N VAL A 444 20.25 1.69 -0.38
CA VAL A 444 18.78 1.64 -0.38
C VAL A 444 18.19 2.09 0.96
N LEU A 445 18.72 1.59 2.08
CA LEU A 445 18.25 1.93 3.43
C LEU A 445 18.39 3.43 3.76
N SER A 446 19.39 4.10 3.17
CA SER A 446 19.59 5.55 3.32
C SER A 446 18.66 6.41 2.45
N GLN A 447 18.02 5.81 1.44
CA GLN A 447 17.22 6.51 0.44
C GLN A 447 15.71 6.46 0.71
N THR A 448 15.23 5.63 1.63
CA THR A 448 13.79 5.50 1.90
C THR A 448 13.50 5.06 3.33
N GLY A 449 12.44 5.62 3.92
CA GLY A 449 11.85 5.17 5.18
C GLY A 449 10.70 4.18 5.00
N ARG A 450 10.34 3.83 3.76
CA ARG A 450 9.19 2.96 3.46
C ARG A 450 9.41 1.56 4.04
N MET A 451 8.56 1.17 4.99
CA MET A 451 8.72 -0.05 5.77
C MET A 451 8.71 -1.33 4.92
N LYS A 452 8.02 -1.30 3.78
CA LYS A 452 8.02 -2.39 2.78
C LYS A 452 9.44 -2.78 2.32
N PHE A 453 10.34 -1.80 2.21
CA PHE A 453 11.74 -2.05 1.82
C PHE A 453 12.65 -2.16 3.04
N VAL A 454 12.46 -1.24 3.99
CA VAL A 454 13.35 -1.09 5.14
C VAL A 454 13.35 -2.33 6.03
N LYS A 455 12.19 -2.85 6.44
CA LYS A 455 12.13 -4.01 7.35
C LYS A 455 12.76 -5.27 6.74
N PRO A 456 12.38 -5.73 5.53
CA PRO A 456 12.94 -6.97 4.98
C PRO A 456 14.45 -6.89 4.69
N LEU A 457 14.98 -5.70 4.36
CA LEU A 457 16.43 -5.52 4.18
C LEU A 457 17.17 -5.57 5.52
N PHE A 458 16.61 -4.99 6.59
CA PHE A 458 17.16 -5.18 7.94
C PHE A 458 17.12 -6.65 8.38
N GLU A 459 16.02 -7.37 8.11
CA GLU A 459 15.93 -8.81 8.37
C GLU A 459 17.00 -9.60 7.60
N GLY A 460 17.23 -9.29 6.32
CA GLY A 460 18.29 -9.89 5.53
C GLY A 460 19.69 -9.55 6.03
N LEU A 461 19.92 -8.30 6.48
CA LEU A 461 21.19 -7.89 7.09
C LEU A 461 21.50 -8.68 8.36
N LEU A 462 20.49 -8.98 9.19
CA LEU A 462 20.70 -9.75 10.42
C LEU A 462 21.22 -11.17 10.14
N SER A 463 20.85 -11.77 8.99
CA SER A 463 21.40 -13.08 8.59
C SER A 463 22.86 -13.04 8.12
N VAL A 464 23.42 -11.86 7.86
CA VAL A 464 24.79 -11.69 7.34
C VAL A 464 25.70 -10.98 8.34
N SER A 465 25.24 -9.87 8.93
CA SER A 465 25.98 -9.05 9.87
C SER A 465 25.05 -8.27 10.82
N GLU A 466 24.82 -8.81 12.01
CA GLU A 466 24.09 -8.11 13.09
C GLU A 466 24.76 -6.79 13.48
N LYS A 467 26.10 -6.77 13.49
CA LYS A 467 26.90 -5.57 13.78
C LYS A 467 26.56 -4.44 12.81
N LEU A 468 26.54 -4.73 11.50
CA LEU A 468 26.22 -3.74 10.49
C LEU A 468 24.76 -3.28 10.62
N ALA A 469 23.81 -4.19 10.89
CA ALA A 469 22.42 -3.81 11.11
C ALA A 469 22.29 -2.77 12.25
N VAL A 470 22.93 -3.00 13.40
CA VAL A 470 22.93 -2.04 14.52
C VAL A 470 23.62 -0.72 14.16
N GLU A 471 24.74 -0.76 13.45
CA GLU A 471 25.43 0.45 12.99
C GLU A 471 24.56 1.29 12.05
N LEU A 472 23.88 0.66 11.08
CA LEU A 472 23.00 1.35 10.13
C LEU A 472 21.76 1.91 10.80
N PHE A 473 21.15 1.17 11.75
CA PHE A 473 20.04 1.68 12.54
C PHE A 473 20.43 2.99 13.24
N ASN A 474 21.56 2.99 13.96
CA ASN A 474 22.01 4.17 14.70
C ASN A 474 22.41 5.33 13.76
N ARG A 475 23.01 5.02 12.61
CA ARG A 475 23.43 6.02 11.61
C ARG A 475 22.26 6.75 10.96
N HIS A 476 21.18 6.03 10.65
CA HIS A 476 20.04 6.57 9.91
C HIS A 476 18.83 6.90 10.78
N ARG A 477 18.91 6.74 12.11
CA ARG A 477 17.75 6.90 12.98
C ARG A 477 17.07 8.28 12.89
N ASP A 478 17.83 9.34 12.67
CA ASP A 478 17.27 10.71 12.57
C ASP A 478 16.57 10.96 11.22
N PHE A 479 16.81 10.10 10.22
CA PHE A 479 16.12 10.15 8.93
C PHE A 479 14.76 9.45 8.98
N TYR A 480 14.64 8.33 9.70
CA TYR A 480 13.41 7.53 9.69
C TYR A 480 12.26 8.15 10.48
N HIS A 481 11.04 7.91 10.00
CA HIS A 481 9.82 8.25 10.72
C HIS A 481 9.76 7.55 12.09
N PRO A 482 9.20 8.17 13.16
CA PRO A 482 9.09 7.54 14.48
C PRO A 482 8.45 6.14 14.47
N THR A 483 7.40 5.92 13.67
CA THR A 483 6.80 4.59 13.48
C THR A 483 7.78 3.60 12.85
N CYS A 484 8.52 4.02 11.82
CA CYS A 484 9.55 3.20 11.19
C CYS A 484 10.61 2.78 12.21
N LEU A 485 11.12 3.73 13.01
CA LEU A 485 12.08 3.45 14.08
C LEU A 485 11.53 2.44 15.09
N ARG A 486 10.31 2.65 15.59
CA ARG A 486 9.68 1.76 16.57
C ARG A 486 9.56 0.33 16.03
N LEU A 487 9.09 0.17 14.79
CA LEU A 487 8.93 -1.13 14.16
C LEU A 487 10.29 -1.79 13.87
N LEU A 488 11.30 -1.01 13.47
CA LEU A 488 12.67 -1.51 13.30
C LEU A 488 13.30 -1.94 14.62
N ARG A 489 13.09 -1.21 15.72
CA ARG A 489 13.54 -1.64 17.05
C ARG A 489 12.98 -3.01 17.38
N ASN A 490 11.68 -3.23 17.16
CA ASN A 490 11.07 -4.55 17.39
C ASN A 490 11.73 -5.66 16.56
N VAL A 491 12.18 -5.37 15.33
CA VAL A 491 12.91 -6.34 14.50
C VAL A 491 14.26 -6.69 15.13
N LEU A 492 15.02 -5.69 15.58
CA LEU A 492 16.33 -5.89 16.21
C LEU A 492 16.22 -6.56 17.59
N GLU A 493 15.25 -6.16 18.40
CA GLU A 493 15.00 -6.72 19.74
C GLU A 493 14.56 -8.18 19.69
N LYS A 494 13.77 -8.58 18.67
CA LYS A 494 13.44 -10.00 18.42
C LYS A 494 14.68 -10.87 18.19
N HIS A 495 15.80 -10.27 17.76
CA HIS A 495 17.08 -10.93 17.58
C HIS A 495 18.02 -10.74 18.79
N GLY A 496 17.51 -10.25 19.92
CA GLY A 496 18.29 -10.02 21.13
C GLY A 496 19.23 -8.80 21.08
N LEU A 497 19.09 -7.95 20.07
CA LEU A 497 19.93 -6.76 19.89
C LEU A 497 19.29 -5.55 20.57
N THR A 498 20.08 -4.82 21.35
CA THR A 498 19.64 -3.58 22.01
C THR A 498 20.11 -2.36 21.22
N VAL A 499 19.19 -1.44 20.94
CA VAL A 499 19.47 -0.18 20.24
C VAL A 499 18.89 1.01 20.99
N GLY A 500 19.53 2.17 20.86
CA GLY A 500 19.20 3.39 21.62
C GLY A 500 18.29 4.39 20.93
#